data_AF-A0A8J5PS31-F1
#
_entry.id   AF-A0A8J5PS31-F1
#
_cell.length_a   1.000
_cell.length_b   1.000
_cell.length_c   1.000
_cell.angle_alpha   90.00
_cell.angle_beta   90.00
_cell.angle_gamma   90.00
#
_symmetry.space_group_name_H-M   'P 1'
#
loop_
_entity.id
_entity.type
_entity.pdbx_description
1 polymer ?
#
loop_
_entity_poly.entity_id
_entity_poly.type
_entity_poly.pdbx_seq_one_letter_code
_entity_poly.pdbx_strand_id
1 'polypeptide(L)'
;MLPDATIDRAADKLAEFRRDNTLNELLDQYAVLIEDYKRLKSDYEEEREGRERYKQLARGQERNPFALVVVDGDGYIFDERFVKDGEEGGSRAAKQLYDTIKDSLRRKGLETCEVMVRVYANLTGLSKALCKNGLAGAEKRSLSSFTTGFNRSYGLADFIDAGELKENADFKLKAILRLYADNAQCKHIYFAACHDVGYVSDLTPFRGNRERFTLLRTPSSLFHKEFDRLGMNIEELPGVFRHTPLTYAYSTQIKTSLAPFSTDISKASLAYINSTSNKGAANDGNAVCQFYAQGNCRYGNTCKFAHGGSKASSQNSTPSPSTNSNGNTTDRAFSSDWRNGSTLCNGPKLNIHLLPKKEDIPEGQVAINAVEDRLDAYLPPPDPDAVKRLKILSQEKKFCNNAQLYNSCENDNCEYEHAPIAEDLKPALEHLARSEIGEKDWSSSLNMARWADHLVFDTLGELCFGKSFGMKEHDSGLRHIPKLMTDFMATVNPIAYSPFAPLWAWL
;
A
#
# COMPACT_ATOMS: atom_id res chain seq x y z
N MET A 1 10.69 -109.16 -17.71
CA MET A 1 11.17 -107.97 -18.43
C MET A 1 9.97 -107.06 -18.65
N LEU A 2 10.11 -105.75 -18.40
CA LEU A 2 9.05 -104.80 -18.70
C LEU A 2 8.81 -104.81 -20.23
N PRO A 3 7.55 -104.76 -20.71
CA PRO A 3 7.27 -104.72 -22.14
C PRO A 3 7.92 -103.49 -22.77
N ASP A 4 8.60 -103.63 -23.91
CA ASP A 4 9.37 -102.57 -24.58
C ASP A 4 8.54 -101.28 -24.79
N ALA A 5 7.26 -101.41 -25.10
CA ALA A 5 6.32 -100.28 -25.24
C ALA A 5 6.17 -99.42 -23.96
N THR A 6 6.43 -99.99 -22.79
CA THR A 6 6.38 -99.28 -21.50
C THR A 6 7.66 -98.49 -21.25
N ILE A 7 8.78 -99.00 -21.75
CA ILE A 7 10.10 -98.38 -21.66
C ILE A 7 10.17 -97.20 -22.63
N ASP A 8 9.69 -97.37 -23.86
CA ASP A 8 9.61 -96.30 -24.86
C ASP A 8 8.69 -95.17 -24.38
N ARG A 9 7.52 -95.49 -23.83
CA ARG A 9 6.59 -94.49 -23.29
C ARG A 9 7.14 -93.75 -22.06
N ALA A 10 8.03 -94.39 -21.28
CA ALA A 10 8.70 -93.74 -20.17
C ALA A 10 9.86 -92.85 -20.66
N ALA A 11 10.59 -93.27 -21.69
CA ALA A 11 11.63 -92.47 -22.35
C ALA A 11 11.05 -91.23 -23.04
N ASP A 12 9.90 -91.35 -23.69
CA ASP A 12 9.19 -90.22 -24.30
C ASP A 12 8.71 -89.21 -23.26
N LYS A 13 8.14 -89.67 -22.14
CA LYS A 13 7.79 -88.80 -21.01
C LYS A 13 9.00 -88.10 -20.41
N LEU A 14 10.14 -88.78 -20.32
CA LEU A 14 11.39 -88.20 -19.81
C LEU A 14 11.98 -87.16 -20.79
N ALA A 15 11.83 -87.39 -22.10
CA ALA A 15 12.24 -86.45 -23.14
C ALA A 15 11.32 -85.22 -23.18
N GLU A 16 10.03 -85.39 -22.92
CA GLU A 16 9.05 -84.31 -22.79
C GLU A 16 9.33 -83.44 -21.56
N PHE A 17 9.59 -84.05 -20.39
CA PHE A 17 10.03 -83.33 -19.19
C PHE A 17 11.38 -82.60 -19.36
N ARG A 18 12.29 -83.13 -20.18
CA ARG A 18 13.55 -82.45 -20.52
C ARG A 18 13.40 -81.29 -21.50
N ARG A 19 12.29 -81.24 -22.25
CA ARG A 19 11.94 -80.12 -23.15
C ARG A 19 11.12 -79.04 -22.45
N ASP A 20 10.52 -79.36 -21.30
CA ASP A 20 9.66 -78.45 -20.57
C ASP A 20 10.51 -77.39 -19.85
N ASN A 21 10.69 -76.24 -20.52
CA ASN A 21 11.52 -75.12 -20.06
C ASN A 21 10.83 -74.27 -18.98
N THR A 22 9.68 -74.74 -18.50
CA THR A 22 8.78 -74.06 -17.54
C THR A 22 9.50 -73.73 -16.23
N LEU A 23 10.38 -74.60 -15.75
CA LEU A 23 11.17 -74.34 -14.54
C LEU A 23 12.18 -73.20 -14.75
N ASN A 24 12.84 -73.14 -15.90
CA ASN A 24 13.79 -72.07 -16.21
C ASN A 24 13.04 -70.74 -16.40
N GLU A 25 11.89 -70.74 -17.07
CA GLU A 25 11.03 -69.56 -17.19
C GLU A 25 10.55 -69.06 -15.82
N LEU A 26 10.19 -69.96 -14.91
CA LEU A 26 9.82 -69.61 -13.54
C LEU A 26 10.99 -69.01 -12.76
N LEU A 27 12.19 -69.58 -12.91
CA LEU A 27 13.40 -69.07 -12.28
C LEU A 27 13.78 -67.68 -12.81
N ASP A 28 13.65 -67.46 -14.12
CA ASP A 28 13.88 -66.15 -14.75
C ASP A 28 12.84 -65.12 -14.28
N GLN A 29 11.56 -65.50 -14.18
CA GLN A 29 10.52 -64.63 -13.61
C GLN A 29 10.80 -64.26 -12.14
N TYR A 30 11.25 -65.21 -11.32
CA TYR A 30 11.64 -64.92 -9.94
C TYR A 30 12.87 -64.03 -9.86
N ALA A 31 13.85 -64.20 -10.76
CA ALA A 31 15.03 -63.35 -10.82
C ALA A 31 14.66 -61.88 -11.13
N VAL A 32 13.81 -61.66 -12.14
CA VAL A 32 13.27 -60.34 -12.49
C VAL A 32 12.48 -59.74 -11.32
N LEU A 33 11.59 -60.53 -10.70
CA LEU A 33 10.80 -60.06 -9.56
C LEU A 33 11.66 -59.65 -8.35
N ILE A 34 12.76 -60.37 -8.10
CA ILE A 34 13.71 -60.01 -7.04
C ILE A 34 14.44 -58.70 -7.37
N GLU A 35 14.80 -58.48 -8.62
CA GLU A 35 15.44 -57.24 -9.07
C GLU A 35 14.48 -56.05 -8.98
N ASP A 36 13.24 -56.20 -9.44
CA ASP A 36 12.19 -55.20 -9.33
C ASP A 36 11.88 -54.87 -7.86
N TYR A 37 11.82 -55.88 -6.98
CA TYR A 37 11.61 -55.66 -5.56
C TYR A 37 12.78 -54.90 -4.91
N LYS A 38 14.03 -55.22 -5.28
CA LYS A 38 15.21 -54.48 -4.80
C LYS A 38 15.19 -53.03 -5.25
N ARG A 39 14.83 -52.78 -6.51
CA ARG A 39 14.69 -51.43 -7.07
C ARG A 39 13.58 -50.66 -6.35
N LEU A 40 12.40 -51.25 -6.22
CA LEU A 40 11.27 -50.63 -5.52
C LEU A 40 11.59 -50.33 -4.05
N LYS A 41 12.32 -51.21 -3.38
CA LYS A 41 12.77 -51.00 -2.01
C LYS A 41 13.76 -49.82 -1.91
N SER A 42 14.70 -49.72 -2.86
CA SER A 42 15.64 -48.59 -2.95
C SER A 42 14.91 -47.27 -3.17
N ASP A 43 13.97 -47.22 -4.12
CA ASP A 43 13.18 -46.02 -4.42
C ASP A 43 12.33 -45.59 -3.20
N TYR A 44 11.77 -46.55 -2.47
CA TYR A 44 11.03 -46.28 -1.22
C TYR A 44 11.92 -45.74 -0.10
N GLU A 45 13.11 -46.32 0.09
CA GLU A 45 14.08 -45.84 1.09
C GLU A 45 14.55 -44.42 0.77
N GLU A 46 14.79 -44.10 -0.50
CA GLU A 46 15.15 -42.76 -0.97
C GLU A 46 14.01 -41.75 -0.75
N GLU A 47 12.77 -42.09 -1.09
CA GLU A 47 11.62 -41.23 -0.79
C GLU A 47 11.45 -40.99 0.72
N ARG A 48 11.65 -42.03 1.54
CA ARG A 48 11.52 -41.92 2.99
C ARG A 48 12.60 -41.02 3.58
N GLU A 49 13.85 -41.20 3.18
CA GLU A 49 14.96 -40.33 3.58
C GLU A 49 14.77 -38.90 3.08
N GLY A 50 14.28 -38.73 1.85
CA GLY A 50 13.94 -37.43 1.28
C GLY A 50 12.89 -36.70 2.13
N ARG A 51 11.80 -37.39 2.52
CA ARG A 51 10.77 -36.84 3.41
C ARG A 51 11.31 -36.52 4.81
N GLU A 52 12.15 -37.38 5.38
CA GLU A 52 12.77 -37.15 6.69
C GLU A 52 13.73 -35.95 6.66
N ARG A 53 14.58 -35.84 5.63
CA ARG A 53 15.44 -34.66 5.39
C ARG A 53 14.62 -33.39 5.21
N TYR A 54 13.54 -33.44 4.44
CA TYR A 54 12.65 -32.29 4.25
C TYR A 54 12.00 -31.84 5.56
N LYS A 55 11.55 -32.80 6.40
CA LYS A 55 11.03 -32.53 7.75
C LYS A 55 12.11 -31.93 8.67
N GLN A 56 13.35 -32.40 8.60
CA GLN A 56 14.45 -31.85 9.39
C GLN A 56 14.86 -30.44 8.93
N LEU A 57 14.91 -30.19 7.62
CA LEU A 57 15.16 -28.87 7.05
C LEU A 57 14.03 -27.88 7.42
N ALA A 58 12.77 -28.32 7.39
CA ALA A 58 11.62 -27.52 7.82
C ALA A 58 11.66 -27.19 9.33
N ARG A 59 12.08 -28.12 10.19
CA ARG A 59 12.29 -27.86 11.62
C ARG A 59 13.43 -26.84 11.87
N GLY A 60 14.41 -26.77 10.97
CA GLY A 60 15.48 -25.76 11.02
C GLY A 60 15.01 -24.31 10.84
N GLN A 61 13.83 -24.09 10.25
CA GLN A 61 13.22 -22.77 10.06
C GLN A 61 12.49 -22.22 11.31
N GLU A 62 12.21 -23.03 12.32
CA GLU A 62 11.55 -22.59 13.57
C GLU A 62 12.53 -22.04 14.62
N ARG A 63 13.63 -21.40 14.20
CA ARG A 63 14.50 -20.70 15.15
C ARG A 63 13.77 -19.45 15.64
N ASN A 64 13.51 -19.38 16.95
CA ASN A 64 12.96 -18.25 17.70
C ASN A 64 11.58 -17.77 17.22
N PRO A 65 10.50 -18.57 17.42
CA PRO A 65 9.15 -18.07 17.19
C PRO A 65 8.86 -16.89 18.12
N PHE A 66 8.10 -15.92 17.63
CA PHE A 66 7.74 -14.75 18.43
C PHE A 66 6.29 -14.33 18.19
N ALA A 67 5.75 -13.60 19.16
CA ALA A 67 4.50 -12.87 19.06
C ALA A 67 4.80 -11.38 19.00
N LEU A 68 4.19 -10.70 18.05
CA LEU A 68 4.31 -9.26 17.88
C LEU A 68 3.17 -8.54 18.60
N VAL A 69 3.47 -7.47 19.30
CA VAL A 69 2.51 -6.53 19.89
C VAL A 69 2.76 -5.17 19.25
N VAL A 70 1.85 -4.72 18.40
CA VAL A 70 1.93 -3.39 17.77
C VAL A 70 0.88 -2.49 18.40
N VAL A 71 1.32 -1.33 18.89
CA VAL A 71 0.47 -0.38 19.62
C VAL A 71 0.57 0.99 19.00
N ASP A 72 -0.58 1.59 18.72
CA ASP A 72 -0.72 3.01 18.45
C ASP A 72 -0.81 3.77 19.77
N GLY A 73 0.32 4.34 20.20
CA GLY A 73 0.45 5.00 21.49
C GLY A 73 -0.30 6.34 21.58
N ASP A 74 -0.76 6.91 20.46
CA ASP A 74 -1.60 8.12 20.47
C ASP A 74 -3.04 7.76 20.90
N GLY A 75 -3.53 6.56 20.56
CA GLY A 75 -4.84 6.05 20.98
C GLY A 75 -4.84 5.12 22.20
N TYR A 76 -3.74 4.40 22.45
CA TYR A 76 -3.59 3.42 23.55
C TYR A 76 -2.61 3.94 24.59
N ILE A 77 -3.12 4.84 25.42
CA ILE A 77 -2.31 5.57 26.40
C ILE A 77 -2.18 4.71 27.67
N PHE A 78 -0.94 4.56 28.15
CA PHE A 78 -0.64 3.82 29.39
C PHE A 78 -1.26 4.47 30.63
N ASP A 79 -1.58 3.63 31.62
CA ASP A 79 -2.19 4.07 32.88
C ASP A 79 -1.40 5.22 33.56
N GLU A 80 -2.11 6.16 34.19
CA GLU A 80 -1.48 7.32 34.84
C GLU A 80 -0.45 6.95 35.90
N ARG A 81 -0.63 5.82 36.59
CA ARG A 81 0.30 5.32 37.60
C ARG A 81 1.68 4.96 37.04
N PHE A 82 1.77 4.77 35.73
CA PHE A 82 3.03 4.56 35.04
C PHE A 82 3.54 5.86 34.44
N VAL A 83 2.67 6.65 33.79
CA VAL A 83 3.08 7.90 33.14
C VAL A 83 3.67 8.90 34.14
N LYS A 84 3.06 9.05 35.33
CA LYS A 84 3.49 10.00 36.37
C LYS A 84 4.86 9.68 36.97
N ASP A 85 5.25 8.41 36.97
CA ASP A 85 6.48 7.93 37.58
C ASP A 85 7.68 7.99 36.61
N GLY A 86 7.49 8.58 35.42
CA GLY A 86 8.54 8.79 34.43
C GLY A 86 9.26 7.49 34.09
N GLU A 87 10.58 7.48 34.32
CA GLU A 87 11.48 6.38 33.98
C GLU A 87 11.10 5.03 34.63
N GLU A 88 10.94 5.00 35.95
CA GLU A 88 10.53 3.78 36.68
C GLU A 88 9.12 3.33 36.27
N GLY A 89 8.25 4.30 35.99
CA GLY A 89 6.92 4.04 35.48
C GLY A 89 6.92 3.38 34.10
N GLY A 90 7.78 3.85 33.19
CA GLY A 90 8.01 3.24 31.89
C GLY A 90 8.46 1.79 32.00
N SER A 91 9.36 1.50 32.94
CA SER A 91 9.82 0.14 33.18
C SER A 91 8.73 -0.78 33.72
N ARG A 92 7.92 -0.29 34.67
CA ARG A 92 6.77 -1.04 35.18
C ARG A 92 5.68 -1.24 34.14
N ALA A 93 5.43 -0.26 33.26
CA ALA A 93 4.48 -0.38 32.16
C ALA A 93 4.89 -1.46 31.16
N ALA A 94 6.16 -1.48 30.75
CA ALA A 94 6.70 -2.51 29.87
C ALA A 94 6.53 -3.91 30.47
N LYS A 95 6.84 -4.06 31.77
CA LYS A 95 6.66 -5.32 32.50
C LYS A 95 5.20 -5.76 32.56
N GLN A 96 4.29 -4.87 32.95
CA GLN A 96 2.87 -5.19 33.03
C GLN A 96 2.31 -5.62 31.67
N LEU A 97 2.68 -4.92 30.59
CA LEU A 97 2.29 -5.28 29.24
C LEU A 97 2.85 -6.65 28.83
N TYR A 98 4.14 -6.89 29.09
CA TYR A 98 4.79 -8.16 28.79
C TYR A 98 4.12 -9.33 29.52
N ASP A 99 3.92 -9.22 30.84
CA ASP A 99 3.34 -10.27 31.67
C ASP A 99 1.90 -10.59 31.21
N THR A 100 1.09 -9.56 30.93
CA THR A 100 -0.31 -9.73 30.47
C THR A 100 -0.37 -10.42 29.11
N ILE A 101 0.54 -10.07 28.19
CA ILE A 101 0.65 -10.71 26.87
C ILE A 101 1.13 -12.16 27.01
N LYS A 102 2.11 -12.42 27.87
CA LYS A 102 2.64 -13.77 28.09
C LYS A 102 1.57 -14.70 28.67
N ASP A 103 0.74 -14.21 29.59
CA ASP A 103 -0.42 -14.93 30.11
C ASP A 103 -1.46 -15.23 29.01
N SER A 104 -1.68 -14.27 28.10
CA SER A 104 -2.57 -14.46 26.95
C SER A 104 -2.03 -15.50 25.96
N LEU A 105 -0.71 -15.53 25.72
CA LEU A 105 -0.05 -16.54 24.89
C LEU A 105 -0.10 -17.93 25.51
N ARG A 106 0.07 -18.04 26.84
CA ARG A 106 -0.06 -19.32 27.56
C ARG A 106 -1.46 -19.94 27.37
N ARG A 107 -2.51 -19.11 27.40
CA ARG A 107 -3.89 -19.59 27.11
C ARG A 107 -4.07 -20.09 25.67
N LYS A 108 -3.23 -19.64 24.74
CA LYS A 108 -3.24 -20.02 23.32
C LYS A 108 -2.25 -21.14 22.97
N GLY A 109 -1.51 -21.67 23.96
CA GLY A 109 -0.47 -22.68 23.72
C GLY A 109 0.78 -22.14 23.00
N LEU A 110 1.02 -20.83 23.07
CA LEU A 110 2.15 -20.14 22.44
C LEU A 110 3.18 -19.60 23.46
N GLU A 111 3.28 -20.24 24.64
CA GLU A 111 4.19 -19.80 25.71
C GLU A 111 5.68 -19.82 25.36
N THR A 112 6.08 -20.62 24.37
CA THR A 112 7.46 -20.71 23.88
C THR A 112 7.86 -19.53 23.00
N CYS A 113 6.90 -18.70 22.56
CA CYS A 113 7.18 -17.53 21.74
C CYS A 113 7.82 -16.42 22.56
N GLU A 114 8.86 -15.79 22.00
CA GLU A 114 9.35 -14.49 22.48
C GLU A 114 8.30 -13.40 22.24
N VAL A 115 8.30 -12.35 23.06
CA VAL A 115 7.35 -11.23 22.90
C VAL A 115 8.11 -10.01 22.40
N MET A 116 7.72 -9.53 21.22
CA MET A 116 8.23 -8.30 20.62
C MET A 116 7.17 -7.21 20.72
N VAL A 117 7.47 -6.12 21.42
CA VAL A 117 6.56 -5.00 21.63
C VAL A 117 7.05 -3.77 20.89
N ARG A 118 6.18 -3.17 20.08
CA ARG A 118 6.47 -1.94 19.34
C ARG A 118 5.32 -0.95 19.51
N VAL A 119 5.58 0.12 20.24
CA VAL A 119 4.67 1.25 20.44
C VAL A 119 5.12 2.39 19.56
N TYR A 120 4.24 2.92 18.71
CA TYR A 120 4.51 4.10 17.90
C TYR A 120 3.60 5.23 18.35
N ALA A 121 4.16 6.42 18.57
CA ALA A 121 3.37 7.59 18.91
C ALA A 121 4.05 8.87 18.43
N ASN A 122 3.28 9.92 18.24
CA ASN A 122 3.81 11.28 18.15
C ASN A 122 4.20 11.76 19.55
N LEU A 123 5.47 11.54 19.96
CA LEU A 123 5.90 11.77 21.34
C LEU A 123 5.68 13.21 21.79
N THR A 124 5.83 14.17 20.87
CA THR A 124 5.56 15.59 21.13
C THR A 124 4.08 15.86 21.33
N GLY A 125 3.22 15.35 20.44
CA GLY A 125 1.78 15.50 20.52
C GLY A 125 1.22 14.88 21.79
N LEU A 126 1.65 13.65 22.08
CA LEU A 126 1.27 12.91 23.28
C LEU A 126 1.76 13.61 24.57
N SER A 127 3.00 14.11 24.61
CA SER A 127 3.51 14.88 25.76
C SER A 127 2.66 16.11 26.05
N LYS A 128 2.25 16.87 25.01
CA LYS A 128 1.35 18.02 25.14
C LYS A 128 -0.03 17.61 25.65
N ALA A 129 -0.59 16.51 25.16
CA ALA A 129 -1.90 16.00 25.59
C ALA A 129 -1.88 15.55 27.05
N LEU A 130 -0.82 14.84 27.47
CA LEU A 130 -0.61 14.41 28.85
C LEU A 130 -0.39 15.59 29.80
N CYS A 131 0.35 16.62 29.37
CA CYS A 131 0.54 17.84 30.16
C CYS A 131 -0.78 18.55 30.47
N LYS A 132 -1.66 18.71 29.46
CA LYS A 132 -3.00 19.30 29.65
C LYS A 132 -3.87 18.54 30.65
N ASN A 133 -3.60 17.26 30.86
CA ASN A 133 -4.30 16.40 31.80
C ASN A 133 -3.54 16.24 33.13
N GLY A 134 -2.46 17.00 33.36
CA GLY A 134 -1.68 16.95 34.60
C GLY A 134 -0.87 15.66 34.81
N LEU A 135 -0.58 14.93 33.73
CA LEU A 135 0.12 13.63 33.78
C LEU A 135 1.60 13.73 33.43
N ALA A 136 2.01 14.78 32.71
CA ALA A 136 3.39 14.99 32.29
C ALA A 136 3.77 16.48 32.40
N GLY A 137 5.07 16.77 32.39
CA GLY A 137 5.59 18.14 32.43
C GLY A 137 5.26 18.97 31.19
N ALA A 138 5.47 20.29 31.27
CA ALA A 138 5.19 21.24 30.18
C ALA A 138 6.18 21.19 29.01
N GLU A 139 7.27 20.44 29.15
CA GLU A 139 8.30 20.31 28.12
C GLU A 139 7.79 19.55 26.89
N LYS A 140 8.32 19.91 25.71
CA LYS A 140 7.90 19.36 24.42
C LYS A 140 7.98 17.83 24.36
N ARG A 141 8.96 17.22 25.04
CA ARG A 141 9.17 15.77 25.16
C ARG A 141 9.18 15.33 26.63
N SER A 142 8.24 15.83 27.43
CA SER A 142 8.15 15.47 28.84
C SER A 142 7.89 13.97 29.10
N LEU A 143 7.38 13.23 28.12
CA LEU A 143 7.24 11.78 28.19
C LEU A 143 8.56 11.00 27.91
N SER A 144 9.66 11.69 27.58
CA SER A 144 10.91 11.02 27.19
C SER A 144 11.51 10.11 28.27
N SER A 145 11.42 10.49 29.55
CA SER A 145 11.86 9.66 30.68
C SER A 145 11.08 8.35 30.74
N PHE A 146 9.75 8.40 30.59
CA PHE A 146 8.91 7.22 30.47
C PHE A 146 9.32 6.33 29.30
N THR A 147 9.54 6.90 28.10
CA THR A 147 9.97 6.11 26.94
C THR A 147 11.34 5.46 27.14
N THR A 148 12.25 6.15 27.84
CA THR A 148 13.59 5.63 28.16
C THR A 148 13.50 4.42 29.08
N GLY A 149 12.66 4.53 30.12
CA GLY A 149 12.38 3.43 31.04
C GLY A 149 11.73 2.24 30.35
N PHE A 150 10.75 2.49 29.47
CA PHE A 150 10.10 1.44 28.68
C PHE A 150 11.12 0.69 27.81
N ASN A 151 11.92 1.40 27.03
CA ASN A 151 12.83 0.84 26.03
C ASN A 151 13.96 -0.02 26.63
N ARG A 152 14.41 0.28 27.85
CA ARG A 152 15.49 -0.48 28.48
C ARG A 152 15.02 -1.73 29.24
N SER A 153 13.72 -1.91 29.40
CA SER A 153 13.18 -2.92 30.33
C SER A 153 13.24 -4.34 29.77
N TYR A 154 13.01 -4.49 28.47
CA TYR A 154 13.08 -5.76 27.77
C TYR A 154 13.78 -5.55 26.44
N GLY A 155 14.62 -6.50 26.01
CA GLY A 155 15.42 -6.36 24.80
C GLY A 155 14.63 -6.25 23.49
N LEU A 156 13.33 -6.57 23.50
CA LEU A 156 12.41 -6.47 22.36
C LEU A 156 11.22 -5.53 22.64
N ALA A 157 11.35 -4.62 23.60
CA ALA A 157 10.32 -3.62 23.89
C ALA A 157 10.77 -2.24 23.43
N ASP A 158 10.10 -1.71 22.41
CA ASP A 158 10.42 -0.43 21.80
C ASP A 158 9.22 0.52 21.88
N PHE A 159 9.48 1.73 22.36
CA PHE A 159 8.61 2.90 22.26
C PHE A 159 9.30 3.90 21.33
N ILE A 160 8.69 4.09 20.15
CA ILE A 160 9.26 4.81 19.01
C ILE A 160 8.52 6.13 18.83
N ASP A 161 9.27 7.24 18.80
CA ASP A 161 8.77 8.53 18.34
C ASP A 161 8.58 8.48 16.81
N ALA A 162 7.32 8.51 16.37
CA ALA A 162 6.96 8.52 14.95
C ALA A 162 7.14 9.91 14.31
N GLY A 163 7.41 10.94 15.12
CA GLY A 163 7.52 12.33 14.68
C GLY A 163 6.22 13.11 14.82
N GLU A 164 6.28 14.40 14.49
CA GLU A 164 5.22 15.36 14.82
C GLU A 164 4.08 15.44 13.81
N LEU A 165 4.29 14.93 12.59
CA LEU A 165 3.29 14.98 11.54
C LEU A 165 2.15 14.00 11.86
N LYS A 166 0.94 14.43 11.52
CA LYS A 166 -0.26 13.59 11.60
C LYS A 166 -0.05 12.36 10.73
N GLU A 167 -0.55 11.20 11.17
CA GLU A 167 -0.55 9.92 10.43
C GLU A 167 0.83 9.24 10.32
N ASN A 168 1.90 9.81 10.88
CA ASN A 168 3.22 9.15 10.89
C ASN A 168 3.23 7.85 11.71
N ALA A 169 2.51 7.82 12.84
CA ALA A 169 2.36 6.61 13.64
C ALA A 169 1.63 5.54 12.81
N ASP A 170 0.50 5.90 12.21
CA ASP A 170 -0.33 5.03 11.38
C ASP A 170 0.46 4.45 10.20
N PHE A 171 1.25 5.29 9.51
CA PHE A 171 2.12 4.87 8.43
C PHE A 171 3.10 3.77 8.87
N LYS A 172 3.75 3.95 10.03
CA LYS A 172 4.67 2.95 10.59
C LYS A 172 3.93 1.68 11.04
N LEU A 173 2.80 1.81 11.72
CA LEU A 173 1.99 0.67 12.15
C LEU A 173 1.57 -0.20 10.97
N LYS A 174 1.05 0.41 9.90
CA LYS A 174 0.62 -0.29 8.68
C LYS A 174 1.78 -1.05 8.04
N ALA A 175 2.94 -0.41 7.91
CA ALA A 175 4.13 -1.06 7.36
C ALA A 175 4.59 -2.25 8.20
N ILE A 176 4.62 -2.12 9.52
CA ILE A 176 5.03 -3.19 10.45
C ILE A 176 4.02 -4.34 10.46
N LEU A 177 2.73 -4.03 10.48
CA LEU A 177 1.67 -5.02 10.39
C LEU A 177 1.86 -5.88 9.14
N ARG A 178 1.98 -5.27 7.96
CA ARG A 178 2.16 -5.99 6.69
C ARG A 178 3.44 -6.83 6.68
N LEU A 179 4.55 -6.29 7.19
CA LEU A 179 5.83 -7.01 7.23
C LEU A 179 5.77 -8.31 8.05
N TYR A 180 5.11 -8.27 9.21
CA TYR A 180 5.06 -9.41 10.12
C TYR A 180 3.84 -10.30 9.93
N ALA A 181 2.80 -9.80 9.27
CA ALA A 181 1.61 -10.57 8.96
C ALA A 181 1.90 -11.74 8.02
N ASP A 182 2.97 -11.70 7.21
CA ASP A 182 3.37 -12.84 6.36
C ASP A 182 4.61 -13.59 6.87
N ASN A 183 5.17 -13.16 8.01
CA ASN A 183 6.36 -13.78 8.56
C ASN A 183 6.03 -15.13 9.24
N ALA A 184 6.71 -16.20 8.82
CA ALA A 184 6.52 -17.57 9.33
C ALA A 184 6.98 -17.78 10.79
N GLN A 185 7.89 -16.95 11.28
CA GLN A 185 8.36 -16.94 12.68
C GLN A 185 7.39 -16.17 13.59
N CYS A 186 6.62 -15.22 13.04
CA CYS A 186 5.60 -14.47 13.76
C CYS A 186 4.34 -15.35 13.91
N LYS A 187 4.20 -15.99 15.07
CA LYS A 187 3.12 -16.93 15.34
C LYS A 187 1.82 -16.25 15.76
N HIS A 188 1.90 -15.03 16.31
CA HIS A 188 0.73 -14.28 16.75
C HIS A 188 0.97 -12.77 16.71
N ILE A 189 -0.07 -11.99 16.42
CA ILE A 189 -0.05 -10.53 16.36
C ILE A 189 -1.16 -9.97 17.25
N TYR A 190 -0.75 -9.19 18.25
CA TYR A 190 -1.64 -8.32 19.01
C TYR A 190 -1.63 -6.93 18.40
N PHE A 191 -2.81 -6.44 18.01
CA PHE A 191 -2.95 -5.16 17.32
C PHE A 191 -3.78 -4.19 18.16
N ALA A 192 -3.12 -3.16 18.70
CA ALA A 192 -3.72 -2.10 19.50
C ALA A 192 -3.76 -0.78 18.72
N ALA A 193 -4.64 -0.71 17.72
CA ALA A 193 -4.93 0.53 16.98
C ALA A 193 -6.42 0.66 16.60
N CYS A 194 -7.31 -0.06 17.29
CA CYS A 194 -8.72 -0.19 16.94
C CYS A 194 -9.61 1.03 17.27
N HIS A 195 -8.99 2.20 17.42
CA HIS A 195 -9.68 3.48 17.61
C HIS A 195 -9.84 4.26 16.30
N ASP A 196 -9.03 3.92 15.29
CA ASP A 196 -9.11 4.51 13.95
C ASP A 196 -9.57 3.47 12.92
N VAL A 197 -10.69 3.73 12.27
CA VAL A 197 -11.24 2.91 11.19
C VAL A 197 -10.30 2.81 9.99
N GLY A 198 -9.35 3.73 9.86
CA GLY A 198 -8.32 3.74 8.83
C GLY A 198 -7.41 2.50 8.82
N TYR A 199 -7.42 1.68 9.87
CA TYR A 199 -6.70 0.40 9.93
C TYR A 199 -7.52 -0.82 9.46
N VAL A 200 -8.85 -0.69 9.28
CA VAL A 200 -9.73 -1.81 8.91
C VAL A 200 -9.36 -2.36 7.54
N SER A 201 -9.04 -1.50 6.57
CA SER A 201 -8.63 -1.92 5.22
C SER A 201 -7.35 -2.76 5.24
N ASP A 202 -6.38 -2.43 6.10
CA ASP A 202 -5.14 -3.18 6.28
C ASP A 202 -5.33 -4.54 6.98
N LEU A 203 -6.36 -4.66 7.82
CA LEU A 203 -6.70 -5.91 8.51
C LEU A 203 -7.66 -6.81 7.73
N THR A 204 -8.37 -6.26 6.76
CA THR A 204 -9.35 -6.97 5.92
C THR A 204 -8.77 -8.23 5.25
N PRO A 205 -7.53 -8.24 4.71
CA PRO A 205 -6.91 -9.45 4.15
C PRO A 205 -6.80 -10.62 5.14
N PHE A 206 -6.79 -10.33 6.45
CA PHE A 206 -6.63 -11.32 7.52
C PHE A 206 -7.95 -11.66 8.23
N ARG A 207 -9.08 -11.26 7.65
CA ARG A 207 -10.42 -11.48 8.20
C ARG A 207 -10.66 -12.95 8.55
N GLY A 208 -11.19 -13.21 9.74
CA GLY A 208 -11.49 -14.54 10.27
C GLY A 208 -10.28 -15.29 10.85
N ASN A 209 -9.06 -14.75 10.76
CA ASN A 209 -7.86 -15.41 11.24
C ASN A 209 -7.65 -15.24 12.77
N ARG A 210 -8.45 -15.96 13.55
CA ARG A 210 -8.45 -15.90 15.03
C ARG A 210 -7.20 -16.48 15.67
N GLU A 211 -6.59 -17.46 15.03
CA GLU A 211 -5.38 -18.13 15.53
C GLU A 211 -4.17 -17.18 15.51
N ARG A 212 -4.09 -16.30 14.50
CA ARG A 212 -2.93 -15.43 14.30
C ARG A 212 -3.14 -14.01 14.81
N PHE A 213 -4.36 -13.50 14.85
CA PHE A 213 -4.63 -12.09 15.20
C PHE A 213 -5.53 -11.94 16.42
N THR A 214 -5.09 -11.09 17.34
CA THR A 214 -5.89 -10.58 18.45
C THR A 214 -5.92 -9.05 18.40
N LEU A 215 -7.11 -8.49 18.25
CA LEU A 215 -7.36 -7.05 18.35
C LEU A 215 -7.47 -6.66 19.82
N LEU A 216 -6.77 -5.61 20.21
CA LEU A 216 -6.79 -5.13 21.58
C LEU A 216 -7.82 -4.02 21.73
N ARG A 217 -8.74 -4.14 22.68
CA ARG A 217 -9.65 -3.06 23.08
C ARG A 217 -9.13 -2.37 24.34
N THR A 218 -9.40 -1.09 24.47
CA THR A 218 -9.15 -0.31 25.69
C THR A 218 -10.41 0.49 26.06
N PRO A 219 -10.76 0.60 27.35
CA PRO A 219 -11.91 1.40 27.78
C PRO A 219 -11.73 2.91 27.53
N SER A 220 -10.47 3.38 27.45
CA SER A 220 -10.17 4.80 27.21
C SER A 220 -10.40 5.27 25.77
N SER A 221 -10.75 4.38 24.85
CA SER A 221 -10.90 4.71 23.43
C SER A 221 -12.12 4.03 22.82
N LEU A 222 -12.73 4.69 21.83
CA LEU A 222 -13.92 4.15 21.17
C LEU A 222 -13.52 2.98 20.28
N PHE A 223 -13.93 1.76 20.65
CA PHE A 223 -13.76 0.59 19.81
C PHE A 223 -14.81 0.60 18.69
N HIS A 224 -14.37 0.72 17.44
CA HIS A 224 -15.29 0.82 16.30
C HIS A 224 -15.91 -0.55 15.95
N LYS A 225 -17.22 -0.58 15.66
CA LYS A 225 -17.96 -1.83 15.35
C LYS A 225 -17.48 -2.55 14.08
N GLU A 226 -16.75 -1.86 13.21
CA GLU A 226 -16.17 -2.48 12.01
C GLU A 226 -15.10 -3.52 12.35
N PHE A 227 -14.38 -3.34 13.47
CA PHE A 227 -13.41 -4.32 13.93
C PHE A 227 -14.09 -5.63 14.36
N ASP A 228 -15.33 -5.59 14.86
CA ASP A 228 -16.10 -6.81 15.18
C ASP A 228 -16.39 -7.63 13.90
N ARG A 229 -16.61 -6.95 12.76
CA ARG A 229 -16.92 -7.60 11.48
C ARG A 229 -15.73 -8.37 10.90
N LEU A 230 -14.52 -8.12 11.38
CA LEU A 230 -13.31 -8.81 10.95
C LEU A 230 -13.20 -10.23 11.50
N GLY A 231 -13.99 -10.60 12.52
CA GLY A 231 -14.03 -11.98 13.04
C GLY A 231 -12.72 -12.46 13.67
N MET A 232 -11.83 -11.55 14.07
CA MET A 232 -10.59 -11.84 14.81
C MET A 232 -10.89 -11.99 16.32
N ASN A 233 -9.92 -12.46 17.11
CA ASN A 233 -10.06 -12.44 18.56
C ASN A 233 -10.00 -10.99 19.07
N ILE A 234 -10.75 -10.67 20.11
CA ILE A 234 -10.73 -9.36 20.75
C ILE A 234 -10.42 -9.58 22.24
N GLU A 235 -9.36 -8.96 22.74
CA GLU A 235 -8.96 -9.03 24.14
C GLU A 235 -8.76 -7.63 24.72
N GLU A 236 -9.00 -7.49 26.02
CA GLU A 236 -8.63 -6.30 26.79
C GLU A 236 -7.39 -6.64 27.62
N LEU A 237 -6.48 -5.68 27.81
CA LEU A 237 -5.30 -5.83 28.68
C LEU A 237 -5.52 -5.06 29.99
N PRO A 238 -6.00 -5.71 31.07
CA PRO A 238 -6.42 -5.01 32.27
C PRO A 238 -5.25 -4.30 32.96
N GLY A 239 -5.43 -3.02 33.29
CA GLY A 239 -4.46 -2.24 34.04
C GLY A 239 -3.17 -1.87 33.28
N VAL A 240 -3.08 -2.15 31.97
CA VAL A 240 -1.98 -1.66 31.12
C VAL A 240 -2.28 -0.24 30.64
N PHE A 241 -3.44 -0.09 29.99
CA PHE A 241 -3.90 1.16 29.43
C PHE A 241 -4.88 1.85 30.38
N ARG A 242 -5.06 3.16 30.18
CA ARG A 242 -6.02 3.95 30.95
C ARG A 242 -7.44 3.40 30.79
N HIS A 243 -8.25 3.58 31.84
CA HIS A 243 -9.69 3.38 31.76
C HIS A 243 -10.45 4.63 31.30
N THR A 244 -9.87 5.82 31.52
CA THR A 244 -10.50 7.11 31.20
C THR A 244 -9.76 7.80 30.06
N PRO A 245 -10.47 8.26 29.01
CA PRO A 245 -9.87 9.01 27.90
C PRO A 245 -9.18 10.29 28.39
N LEU A 246 -8.21 10.79 27.62
CA LEU A 246 -7.69 12.13 27.85
C LEU A 246 -8.75 13.18 27.49
N THR A 247 -8.81 14.25 28.28
CA THR A 247 -9.65 15.40 27.94
C THR A 247 -8.90 16.22 26.89
N TYR A 248 -9.37 16.15 25.64
CA TYR A 248 -8.87 17.02 24.58
C TYR A 248 -9.71 18.30 24.56
N ALA A 249 -9.12 19.42 24.97
CA ALA A 249 -9.75 20.74 24.83
C ALA A 249 -9.75 21.16 23.35
N TYR A 250 -10.72 20.66 22.58
CA TYR A 250 -11.21 21.28 21.36
C TYR A 250 -12.73 21.37 21.42
N SER A 251 -13.23 22.59 21.23
CA SER A 251 -14.65 22.94 21.19
C SER A 251 -15.36 22.24 20.04
N THR A 252 -16.30 21.37 20.37
CA THR A 252 -17.58 21.23 19.65
C THR A 252 -18.67 21.06 20.70
N GLN A 253 -19.23 22.19 21.11
CA GLN A 253 -20.56 22.19 21.72
C GLN A 253 -21.54 21.62 20.70
N ILE A 254 -21.84 20.32 20.78
CA ILE A 254 -23.18 19.87 20.41
C ILE A 254 -24.09 20.35 21.53
N LYS A 255 -24.56 21.59 21.41
CA LYS A 255 -25.71 22.06 22.17
C LYS A 255 -26.94 21.38 21.56
N THR A 256 -27.33 20.26 22.13
CA THR A 256 -28.73 19.80 22.12
C THR A 256 -29.53 20.77 22.99
N SER A 257 -29.90 21.92 22.45
CA SER A 257 -30.90 22.80 23.07
C SER A 257 -32.29 22.42 22.57
N LEU A 258 -32.96 21.55 23.32
CA LEU A 258 -34.41 21.57 23.42
C LEU A 258 -34.75 22.75 24.34
N ALA A 259 -35.29 23.83 23.78
CA ALA A 259 -36.09 24.78 24.53
C ALA A 259 -37.21 25.34 23.64
N PRO A 260 -38.40 25.61 24.21
CA PRO A 260 -39.60 25.91 23.46
C PRO A 260 -39.74 27.40 23.11
N PHE A 261 -40.60 27.64 22.14
CA PHE A 261 -41.19 28.92 21.74
C PHE A 261 -41.39 29.93 22.88
N SER A 262 -41.02 31.18 22.62
CA SER A 262 -41.80 32.36 22.98
C SER A 262 -41.44 33.54 22.08
N THR A 263 -42.51 34.17 21.59
CA THR A 263 -42.61 35.40 20.81
C THR A 263 -42.13 36.62 21.60
N ASP A 264 -41.46 37.57 20.96
CA ASP A 264 -42.03 38.91 20.80
C ASP A 264 -41.18 39.89 19.98
N ILE A 265 -41.92 40.74 19.29
CA ILE A 265 -41.51 41.78 18.35
C ILE A 265 -41.33 43.09 19.12
N SER A 266 -40.27 43.85 18.84
CA SER A 266 -40.37 45.32 18.74
C SER A 266 -39.18 45.96 18.04
N LYS A 267 -39.51 46.83 17.09
CA LYS A 267 -38.62 47.72 16.33
C LYS A 267 -38.14 48.89 17.20
N ALA A 268 -36.92 49.37 16.97
CA ALA A 268 -36.66 50.80 16.75
C ALA A 268 -35.22 51.01 16.24
N SER A 269 -35.11 51.72 15.11
CA SER A 269 -33.90 52.35 14.61
C SER A 269 -33.72 53.72 15.30
N LEU A 270 -32.48 54.16 15.53
CA LEU A 270 -32.05 55.54 15.23
C LEU A 270 -30.52 55.72 15.29
N ALA A 271 -30.08 56.67 14.48
CA ALA A 271 -28.74 56.87 13.97
C ALA A 271 -27.74 57.58 14.93
N TYR A 272 -26.47 57.45 14.54
CA TYR A 272 -25.40 58.48 14.56
C TYR A 272 -24.85 58.97 15.91
N ILE A 273 -23.52 58.84 16.09
CA ILE A 273 -22.57 59.96 16.29
C ILE A 273 -21.16 59.45 15.95
N ASN A 274 -20.49 60.18 15.06
CA ASN A 274 -19.07 60.08 14.76
C ASN A 274 -18.22 60.70 15.89
N SER A 275 -17.02 60.17 16.11
CA SER A 275 -15.89 60.95 16.61
C SER A 275 -14.59 60.46 15.97
N THR A 276 -14.11 61.29 15.06
CA THR A 276 -12.80 61.26 14.42
C THR A 276 -11.74 61.85 15.36
N SER A 277 -10.52 61.33 15.30
CA SER A 277 -9.32 62.18 15.41
C SER A 277 -8.22 61.63 14.52
N ASN A 278 -7.94 62.42 13.48
CA ASN A 278 -6.85 62.33 12.53
C ASN A 278 -5.55 62.84 13.16
N LYS A 279 -4.41 62.27 12.75
CA LYS A 279 -3.22 63.06 12.38
C LYS A 279 -2.64 62.46 11.11
N GLY A 280 -2.66 63.26 10.05
CA GLY A 280 -2.01 62.97 8.78
C GLY A 280 -0.71 63.75 8.61
N ALA A 281 0.09 63.30 7.64
CA ALA A 281 1.01 64.12 6.87
C ALA A 281 1.12 63.52 5.46
N ALA A 282 0.82 64.34 4.45
CA ALA A 282 1.09 64.14 3.02
C ALA A 282 2.52 64.67 2.71
N ASN A 283 3.24 64.31 1.64
CA ASN A 283 2.88 64.39 0.22
C ASN A 283 3.89 63.63 -0.69
N ASP A 284 3.38 63.28 -1.88
CA ASP A 284 4.00 63.22 -3.22
C ASP A 284 5.09 62.21 -3.63
N GLY A 285 4.74 61.44 -4.67
CA GLY A 285 5.60 60.60 -5.48
C GLY A 285 4.80 59.44 -6.08
N ASN A 286 4.27 59.61 -7.30
CA ASN A 286 3.38 58.69 -8.00
C ASN A 286 4.06 57.32 -8.25
N ALA A 287 4.01 56.41 -7.26
CA ALA A 287 4.67 55.11 -7.34
C ALA A 287 3.94 54.20 -8.33
N VAL A 288 4.67 53.72 -9.33
CA VAL A 288 4.18 52.73 -10.31
C VAL A 288 3.83 51.45 -9.57
N CYS A 289 2.71 50.83 -9.90
CA CYS A 289 2.31 49.58 -9.27
C CYS A 289 3.30 48.47 -9.65
N GLN A 290 4.15 48.07 -8.71
CA GLN A 290 5.16 47.04 -8.90
C GLN A 290 4.53 45.69 -9.29
N PHE A 291 3.34 45.41 -8.75
CA PHE A 291 2.56 44.23 -9.10
C PHE A 291 1.97 44.28 -10.50
N TYR A 292 1.73 45.47 -11.06
CA TYR A 292 1.24 45.60 -12.44
C TYR A 292 2.37 45.42 -13.46
N ALA A 293 3.56 45.97 -13.16
CA ALA A 293 4.75 45.73 -13.98
C ALA A 293 5.13 44.24 -14.05
N GLN A 294 4.81 43.46 -13.02
CA GLN A 294 5.02 42.02 -12.93
C GLN A 294 3.82 41.19 -13.41
N GLY A 295 2.76 41.81 -13.97
CA GLY A 295 1.58 41.12 -14.49
C GLY A 295 0.64 40.50 -13.44
N ASN A 296 0.86 40.76 -12.15
CA ASN A 296 0.18 40.13 -11.01
C ASN A 296 -0.71 41.08 -10.18
N CYS A 297 -1.05 42.26 -10.70
CA CYS A 297 -1.90 43.21 -9.98
C CYS A 297 -3.38 42.77 -9.96
N ARG A 298 -3.92 42.51 -8.75
CA ARG A 298 -5.32 42.06 -8.55
C ARG A 298 -6.37 43.17 -8.59
N TYR A 299 -5.94 44.44 -8.57
CA TYR A 299 -6.83 45.59 -8.42
C TYR A 299 -7.15 46.30 -9.75
N GLY A 300 -6.58 45.83 -10.87
CA GLY A 300 -6.88 46.36 -12.21
C GLY A 300 -6.83 47.89 -12.29
N ASN A 301 -7.82 48.52 -12.94
CA ASN A 301 -7.91 49.99 -13.04
C ASN A 301 -8.35 50.69 -11.75
N THR A 302 -8.71 49.94 -10.70
CA THR A 302 -9.06 50.48 -9.37
C THR A 302 -7.88 50.50 -8.41
N CYS A 303 -6.68 50.14 -8.88
CA CYS A 303 -5.46 50.17 -8.08
C CYS A 303 -5.08 51.61 -7.72
N LYS A 304 -4.70 51.81 -6.45
CA LYS A 304 -4.22 53.11 -5.94
C LYS A 304 -2.86 53.56 -6.49
N PHE A 305 -2.18 52.68 -7.24
CA PHE A 305 -0.85 52.91 -7.81
C PHE A 305 -0.94 52.96 -9.34
N ALA A 306 -0.09 53.77 -10.00
CA ALA A 306 -0.20 54.05 -11.42
C ALA A 306 0.10 52.81 -12.30
N HIS A 307 -0.79 52.53 -13.25
CA HIS A 307 -0.65 51.51 -14.30
C HIS A 307 -0.47 52.21 -15.64
N GLY A 308 0.76 52.31 -16.16
CA GLY A 308 1.02 52.94 -17.46
C GLY A 308 0.45 52.09 -18.60
N GLY A 309 -0.51 52.62 -19.36
CA GLY A 309 -1.18 51.90 -20.44
C GLY A 309 -0.51 52.04 -21.81
N SER A 310 -0.52 50.96 -22.60
CA SER A 310 -0.53 51.00 -24.06
C SER A 310 -1.26 49.77 -24.61
N LYS A 311 -1.97 49.99 -25.72
CA LYS A 311 -3.16 49.27 -26.20
C LYS A 311 -2.88 48.06 -27.12
N ALA A 312 -3.97 47.34 -27.35
CA ALA A 312 -4.22 46.12 -28.13
C ALA A 312 -3.77 46.06 -29.61
N SER A 313 -3.54 44.80 -30.04
CA SER A 313 -3.87 44.14 -31.32
C SER A 313 -3.22 44.60 -32.65
N SER A 314 -2.46 43.68 -33.28
CA SER A 314 -2.53 43.37 -34.72
C SER A 314 -1.71 42.09 -35.06
N GLN A 315 -2.05 41.49 -36.20
CA GLN A 315 -1.81 40.12 -36.63
C GLN A 315 -0.39 39.82 -37.20
N ASN A 316 -0.15 38.51 -37.37
CA ASN A 316 0.72 37.82 -38.35
C ASN A 316 2.15 37.38 -37.98
N SER A 317 2.33 36.06 -38.20
CA SER A 317 3.50 35.32 -38.72
C SER A 317 4.77 35.14 -37.87
N THR A 318 5.16 33.87 -37.75
CA THR A 318 6.49 33.30 -37.44
C THR A 318 7.61 33.88 -38.33
N PRO A 319 8.94 33.62 -38.10
CA PRO A 319 9.58 32.60 -37.23
C PRO A 319 10.78 33.08 -36.34
N SER A 320 11.21 32.18 -35.45
CA SER A 320 12.46 32.15 -34.63
C SER A 320 13.76 32.25 -35.49
N PRO A 321 15.02 32.41 -34.96
CA PRO A 321 15.65 31.46 -34.01
C PRO A 321 16.83 31.91 -33.08
N SER A 322 17.16 31.01 -32.13
CA SER A 322 18.50 30.53 -31.67
C SER A 322 19.46 31.41 -30.84
N THR A 323 19.93 30.92 -29.66
CA THR A 323 21.26 30.28 -29.46
C THR A 323 21.64 30.02 -27.98
N ASN A 324 22.14 28.78 -27.72
CA ASN A 324 23.21 28.29 -26.83
C ASN A 324 23.60 29.00 -25.49
N SER A 325 23.67 28.23 -24.38
CA SER A 325 24.90 27.59 -23.82
C SER A 325 24.93 27.44 -22.27
N ASN A 326 25.36 26.24 -21.85
CA ASN A 326 26.15 25.79 -20.67
C ASN A 326 26.04 26.40 -19.25
N GLY A 327 26.06 25.50 -18.25
CA GLY A 327 26.90 25.66 -17.04
C GLY A 327 26.25 25.29 -15.70
N ASN A 328 26.77 24.24 -15.04
CA ASN A 328 26.40 23.70 -13.71
C ASN A 328 26.55 24.68 -12.51
N THR A 329 25.73 24.54 -11.45
CA THR A 329 26.12 24.11 -10.07
C THR A 329 25.05 24.44 -8.98
N THR A 330 24.83 23.43 -8.11
CA THR A 330 24.55 23.42 -6.65
C THR A 330 23.40 24.19 -5.95
N ASP A 331 22.79 23.44 -5.01
CA ASP A 331 22.20 23.80 -3.70
C ASP A 331 20.71 24.20 -3.53
N ARG A 332 20.02 23.31 -2.79
CA ARG A 332 19.05 23.48 -1.68
C ARG A 332 17.90 24.51 -1.72
N ALA A 333 16.72 23.95 -1.39
CA ALA A 333 15.65 24.44 -0.51
C ALA A 333 14.49 25.29 -1.07
N PHE A 334 13.35 25.18 -0.34
CA PHE A 334 12.06 25.91 -0.39
C PHE A 334 10.97 25.26 -1.27
N SER A 335 9.84 24.83 -0.68
CA SER A 335 8.62 25.61 -0.34
C SER A 335 7.78 25.99 -1.55
N SER A 336 6.54 25.50 -1.50
CA SER A 336 5.26 26.04 -2.02
C SER A 336 4.96 26.08 -3.53
N ASP A 337 3.70 25.73 -3.85
CA ASP A 337 2.75 26.54 -4.66
C ASP A 337 2.00 25.82 -5.80
N TRP A 338 0.67 25.80 -5.63
CA TRP A 338 -0.35 25.14 -6.44
C TRP A 338 -0.76 25.93 -7.69
N ARG A 339 0.18 26.51 -8.44
CA ARG A 339 -0.17 27.37 -9.59
C ARG A 339 0.62 27.22 -10.88
N ASN A 340 1.50 26.24 -11.01
CA ASN A 340 2.05 25.89 -12.32
C ASN A 340 1.87 24.39 -12.59
N GLY A 341 1.16 24.06 -13.66
CA GLY A 341 1.30 22.75 -14.27
C GLY A 341 2.76 22.56 -14.68
N SER A 342 3.30 21.37 -14.36
CA SER A 342 4.46 20.74 -14.99
C SER A 342 5.52 21.68 -15.59
N THR A 343 6.55 22.01 -14.81
CA THR A 343 7.89 22.24 -15.37
C THR A 343 8.91 21.40 -14.64
N LEU A 344 8.98 20.11 -14.98
CA LEU A 344 10.13 19.24 -14.73
C LEU A 344 10.33 18.28 -15.91
N CYS A 345 10.97 18.78 -16.96
CA CYS A 345 12.07 18.11 -17.66
C CYS A 345 12.65 19.08 -18.70
N ASN A 346 13.97 19.25 -18.70
CA ASN A 346 14.71 19.77 -19.86
C ASN A 346 14.72 18.70 -20.97
N GLY A 347 13.52 18.36 -21.46
CA GLY A 347 13.26 17.57 -22.67
C GLY A 347 12.48 18.42 -23.67
N PRO A 348 12.38 18.01 -24.95
CA PRO A 348 11.62 18.74 -25.95
C PRO A 348 10.18 18.89 -25.45
N LYS A 349 9.66 20.13 -25.41
CA LYS A 349 8.29 20.46 -24.98
C LYS A 349 7.33 19.42 -25.54
N LEU A 350 6.70 18.63 -24.66
CA LEU A 350 5.61 17.74 -25.05
C LEU A 350 4.55 18.63 -25.70
N ASN A 351 4.34 18.45 -27.01
CA ASN A 351 3.29 19.15 -27.74
C ASN A 351 1.97 18.44 -27.40
N ILE A 352 1.45 18.68 -26.19
CA ILE A 352 0.21 18.06 -25.67
C ILE A 352 -0.97 18.35 -26.61
N HIS A 353 -0.92 19.45 -27.37
CA HIS A 353 -1.89 19.79 -28.42
C HIS A 353 -1.87 18.87 -29.66
N LEU A 354 -0.88 17.98 -29.80
CA LEU A 354 -0.81 16.97 -30.86
C LEU A 354 -1.43 15.62 -30.44
N LEU A 355 -1.92 15.51 -29.20
CA LEU A 355 -2.67 14.33 -28.79
C LEU A 355 -3.99 14.23 -29.57
N PRO A 356 -4.43 13.02 -29.93
CA PRO A 356 -5.69 12.81 -30.63
C PRO A 356 -6.86 13.30 -29.77
N LYS A 357 -7.85 13.96 -30.36
CA LYS A 357 -9.04 14.34 -29.60
C LYS A 357 -9.91 13.10 -29.36
N LYS A 358 -10.72 13.13 -28.30
CA LYS A 358 -11.59 12.00 -27.95
C LYS A 358 -12.57 11.65 -29.09
N GLU A 359 -12.99 12.65 -29.86
CA GLU A 359 -13.89 12.49 -31.00
C GLU A 359 -13.23 11.83 -32.22
N ASP A 360 -11.89 11.87 -32.29
CA ASP A 360 -11.10 11.33 -33.41
C ASP A 360 -10.72 9.85 -33.20
N ILE A 361 -11.00 9.28 -32.03
CA ILE A 361 -10.71 7.88 -31.69
C ILE A 361 -11.99 7.05 -31.84
N PRO A 362 -12.06 6.10 -32.79
CA PRO A 362 -13.22 5.23 -32.94
C PRO A 362 -13.53 4.44 -31.67
N GLU A 363 -14.82 4.19 -31.42
CA GLU A 363 -15.26 3.43 -30.25
C GLU A 363 -14.63 2.03 -30.23
N GLY A 364 -14.07 1.63 -29.09
CA GLY A 364 -13.34 0.37 -28.92
C GLY A 364 -11.92 0.34 -29.49
N GLN A 365 -11.42 1.44 -30.06
CA GLN A 365 -10.04 1.54 -30.56
C GLN A 365 -9.17 2.42 -29.66
N VAL A 366 -7.85 2.25 -29.78
CA VAL A 366 -6.84 3.01 -29.02
C VAL A 366 -5.90 3.69 -30.01
N ALA A 367 -5.69 4.98 -29.85
CA ALA A 367 -4.73 5.71 -30.67
C ALA A 367 -3.29 5.30 -30.32
N ILE A 368 -2.46 5.10 -31.34
CA ILE A 368 -1.03 4.80 -31.19
C ILE A 368 -0.19 5.76 -32.01
N ASN A 369 1.03 6.04 -31.56
CA ASN A 369 2.02 6.79 -32.36
C ASN A 369 2.74 5.86 -33.35
N ALA A 370 3.61 6.43 -34.20
CA ALA A 370 4.38 5.67 -35.19
C ALA A 370 5.40 4.68 -34.60
N VAL A 371 5.63 4.69 -33.29
CA VAL A 371 6.48 3.73 -32.56
C VAL A 371 5.66 2.78 -31.68
N GLU A 372 4.35 2.68 -31.94
CA GLU A 372 3.39 1.78 -31.28
C GLU A 372 3.12 2.09 -29.79
N ASP A 373 3.43 3.29 -29.32
CA ASP A 373 2.99 3.72 -27.98
C ASP A 373 1.53 4.15 -28.02
N ARG A 374 0.76 3.71 -27.02
CA ARG A 374 -0.59 4.21 -26.76
C ARG A 374 -0.56 5.72 -26.47
N LEU A 375 -1.37 6.46 -27.21
CA LEU A 375 -1.65 7.88 -26.98
C LEU A 375 -2.97 8.02 -26.23
N ASP A 376 -2.94 8.72 -25.11
CA ASP A 376 -4.17 9.12 -24.44
C ASP A 376 -4.86 10.24 -25.21
N ALA A 377 -6.20 10.26 -25.14
CA ALA A 377 -6.98 11.34 -25.72
C ALA A 377 -6.63 12.67 -25.06
N TYR A 378 -6.48 13.71 -25.88
CA TYR A 378 -6.30 15.07 -25.41
C TYR A 378 -7.44 15.46 -24.48
N LEU A 379 -7.08 15.86 -23.26
CA LEU A 379 -8.03 16.38 -22.29
C LEU A 379 -7.92 17.91 -22.28
N PRO A 380 -8.97 18.64 -22.70
CA PRO A 380 -8.95 20.10 -22.63
C PRO A 380 -8.83 20.58 -21.17
N PRO A 381 -8.16 21.71 -20.93
CA PRO A 381 -8.07 22.26 -19.58
C PRO A 381 -9.47 22.60 -19.05
N PRO A 382 -9.81 22.23 -17.81
CA PRO A 382 -11.13 22.48 -17.26
C PRO A 382 -11.35 23.97 -17.01
N ASP A 383 -12.60 24.42 -17.09
CA ASP A 383 -12.97 25.78 -16.73
C ASP A 383 -12.64 26.05 -15.24
N PRO A 384 -11.83 27.07 -14.92
CA PRO A 384 -11.47 27.41 -13.55
C PRO A 384 -12.67 27.64 -12.62
N ASP A 385 -13.80 28.13 -13.14
CA ASP A 385 -14.99 28.38 -12.34
C ASP A 385 -15.81 27.09 -12.11
N ALA A 386 -15.82 26.17 -13.08
CA ALA A 386 -16.36 24.82 -12.91
C ALA A 386 -15.57 24.02 -11.85
N VAL A 387 -14.23 24.11 -11.85
CA VAL A 387 -13.38 23.46 -10.85
C VAL A 387 -13.68 23.97 -9.44
N LYS A 388 -13.85 25.29 -9.24
CA LYS A 388 -14.21 25.85 -7.94
C LYS A 388 -15.58 25.37 -7.48
N ARG A 389 -16.58 25.39 -8.36
CA ARG A 389 -17.94 24.92 -8.06
C ARG A 389 -17.95 23.45 -7.70
N LEU A 390 -17.24 22.61 -8.44
CA LEU A 390 -17.09 21.19 -8.14
C LEU A 390 -16.41 20.96 -6.79
N LYS A 391 -15.38 21.75 -6.45
CA LYS A 391 -14.67 21.66 -5.16
C LYS A 391 -15.54 22.06 -3.97
N ILE A 392 -16.44 23.02 -4.14
CA ILE A 392 -17.41 23.41 -3.11
C ILE A 392 -18.44 22.28 -2.95
N LEU A 393 -18.97 21.76 -4.05
CA LEU A 393 -19.94 20.66 -4.03
C LEU A 393 -19.35 19.37 -3.43
N SER A 394 -18.07 19.09 -3.69
CA SER A 394 -17.38 17.91 -3.18
C SER A 394 -17.08 17.95 -1.68
N GLN A 395 -17.16 19.12 -1.03
CA GLN A 395 -17.06 19.27 0.42
C GLN A 395 -18.33 18.85 1.14
N GLU A 396 -19.50 18.99 0.49
CA GLU A 396 -20.78 18.59 1.05
C GLU A 396 -21.11 17.13 0.73
N LYS A 397 -20.81 16.68 -0.50
CA LYS A 397 -21.11 15.33 -0.99
C LYS A 397 -20.06 14.81 -1.95
N LYS A 398 -19.64 13.56 -1.80
CA LYS A 398 -18.71 12.90 -2.74
C LYS A 398 -19.48 12.22 -3.87
N PHE A 399 -19.08 12.49 -5.11
CA PHE A 399 -19.72 11.96 -6.31
C PHE A 399 -19.06 10.66 -6.79
N CYS A 400 -19.85 9.73 -7.33
CA CYS A 400 -19.33 8.50 -7.91
C CYS A 400 -18.78 8.76 -9.32
N ASN A 401 -17.47 8.66 -9.52
CA ASN A 401 -16.86 8.89 -10.84
C ASN A 401 -17.48 8.00 -11.94
N ASN A 402 -17.76 6.73 -11.63
CA ASN A 402 -18.35 5.80 -12.59
C ASN A 402 -19.78 6.20 -13.00
N ALA A 403 -20.62 6.54 -12.01
CA ALA A 403 -21.99 6.97 -12.28
C ALA A 403 -22.04 8.31 -13.04
N GLN A 404 -21.15 9.25 -12.75
CA GLN A 404 -21.16 10.58 -13.38
C GLN A 404 -20.51 10.63 -14.77
N LEU A 405 -19.46 9.83 -15.02
CA LEU A 405 -18.70 9.86 -16.27
C LEU A 405 -19.10 8.77 -17.27
N TYR A 406 -19.56 7.62 -16.78
CA TYR A 406 -19.91 6.46 -17.60
C TYR A 406 -21.41 6.11 -17.55
N ASN A 407 -22.20 6.85 -16.76
CA ASN A 407 -23.62 6.58 -16.52
C ASN A 407 -23.91 5.14 -16.05
N SER A 408 -22.92 4.49 -15.45
CA SER A 408 -23.01 3.13 -14.96
C SER A 408 -22.25 3.00 -13.64
N CYS A 409 -22.83 2.27 -12.69
CA CYS A 409 -22.15 1.89 -11.45
C CYS A 409 -22.51 0.44 -11.15
N GLU A 410 -21.51 -0.44 -11.12
CA GLU A 410 -21.69 -1.88 -10.87
C GLU A 410 -21.89 -2.21 -9.39
N ASN A 411 -21.77 -1.21 -8.50
CA ASN A 411 -21.94 -1.38 -7.06
C ASN A 411 -23.35 -0.97 -6.63
N ASP A 412 -24.19 -1.96 -6.30
CA ASP A 412 -25.56 -1.76 -5.83
C ASP A 412 -25.64 -0.99 -4.50
N ASN A 413 -24.58 -1.02 -3.69
CA ASN A 413 -24.47 -0.29 -2.41
C ASN A 413 -23.40 0.80 -2.47
N CYS A 414 -23.39 1.60 -3.54
CA CYS A 414 -22.44 2.69 -3.68
C CYS A 414 -22.71 3.81 -2.65
N GLU A 415 -21.72 4.14 -1.82
CA GLU A 415 -21.79 5.21 -0.81
C GLU A 415 -21.65 6.63 -1.41
N TYR A 416 -21.35 6.70 -2.70
CA TYR A 416 -21.14 7.95 -3.43
C TYR A 416 -22.40 8.39 -4.17
N GLU A 417 -22.60 9.70 -4.29
CA GLU A 417 -23.81 10.28 -4.88
C GLU A 417 -23.89 9.97 -6.40
N HIS A 418 -25.03 9.40 -6.81
CA HIS A 418 -25.37 9.07 -8.19
C HIS A 418 -26.28 10.12 -8.86
N ALA A 419 -26.76 11.12 -8.12
CA ALA A 419 -27.52 12.22 -8.70
C ALA A 419 -26.69 12.95 -9.78
N PRO A 420 -27.24 13.20 -10.99
CA PRO A 420 -26.51 13.83 -12.07
C PRO A 420 -25.96 15.21 -11.68
N ILE A 421 -24.66 15.42 -11.87
CA ILE A 421 -24.06 16.74 -11.79
C ILE A 421 -24.34 17.55 -13.06
N ALA A 422 -24.23 18.87 -12.97
CA ALA A 422 -24.36 19.74 -14.13
C ALA A 422 -23.27 19.39 -15.18
N GLU A 423 -23.65 19.35 -16.46
CA GLU A 423 -22.77 18.91 -17.56
C GLU A 423 -21.47 19.72 -17.67
N ASP A 424 -21.50 21.00 -17.28
CA ASP A 424 -20.34 21.89 -17.23
C ASP A 424 -19.28 21.46 -16.19
N LEU A 425 -19.67 20.65 -15.19
CA LEU A 425 -18.78 20.16 -14.14
C LEU A 425 -18.12 18.82 -14.48
N LYS A 426 -18.63 18.07 -15.46
CA LYS A 426 -18.08 16.76 -15.85
C LYS A 426 -16.63 16.83 -16.34
N PRO A 427 -16.21 17.81 -17.16
CA PRO A 427 -14.81 17.94 -17.55
C PRO A 427 -13.87 18.20 -16.37
N ALA A 428 -14.33 18.98 -15.37
CA ALA A 428 -13.58 19.21 -14.14
C ALA A 428 -13.46 17.94 -13.28
N LEU A 429 -14.52 17.12 -13.24
CA LEU A 429 -14.51 15.82 -12.55
C LEU A 429 -13.59 14.81 -13.26
N GLU A 430 -13.63 14.75 -14.60
CA GLU A 430 -12.73 13.90 -15.41
C GLU A 430 -11.26 14.29 -15.20
N HIS A 431 -10.97 15.59 -15.09
CA HIS A 431 -9.63 16.09 -14.80
C HIS A 431 -9.18 15.71 -13.39
N LEU A 432 -10.07 15.83 -12.40
CA LEU A 432 -9.77 15.47 -11.01
C LEU A 432 -9.51 13.97 -10.87
N ALA A 433 -10.35 13.13 -11.47
CA ALA A 433 -10.21 11.67 -11.48
C ALA A 433 -8.90 11.20 -12.13
N ARG A 434 -8.42 11.91 -13.16
CA ARG A 434 -7.11 11.63 -13.80
C ARG A 434 -5.93 12.21 -13.02
N SER A 435 -6.15 13.24 -12.19
CA SER A 435 -5.10 13.89 -11.39
C SER A 435 -4.80 13.19 -10.06
N GLU A 436 -5.78 12.56 -9.42
CA GLU A 436 -5.56 11.80 -8.17
C GLU A 436 -4.66 10.56 -8.36
N ILE A 437 -4.38 10.19 -9.62
CA ILE A 437 -3.44 9.14 -9.99
C ILE A 437 -1.97 9.59 -9.81
N GLY A 438 -1.71 10.91 -9.69
CA GLY A 438 -0.35 11.49 -9.70
C GLY A 438 0.31 11.78 -8.35
N GLU A 439 -0.37 11.63 -7.20
CA GLU A 439 0.17 12.05 -5.89
C GLU A 439 1.01 11.00 -5.15
N LYS A 440 1.14 9.76 -5.68
CA LYS A 440 1.93 8.69 -5.04
C LYS A 440 2.95 8.09 -5.98
N ASP A 441 4.21 8.55 -5.98
CA ASP A 441 5.40 7.83 -6.48
C ASP A 441 5.15 6.81 -7.63
N TRP A 442 4.45 7.20 -8.69
CA TRP A 442 4.32 6.36 -9.87
C TRP A 442 5.59 6.54 -10.70
N SER A 443 6.12 5.44 -11.23
CA SER A 443 7.13 5.51 -12.28
C SER A 443 6.57 6.30 -13.47
N SER A 444 7.44 6.87 -14.30
CA SER A 444 7.05 7.39 -15.62
C SER A 444 6.17 6.38 -16.35
N SER A 445 5.23 6.84 -17.19
CA SER A 445 4.37 5.95 -17.98
C SER A 445 5.20 4.89 -18.71
N LEU A 446 4.82 3.63 -18.52
CA LEU A 446 5.50 2.48 -19.09
C LEU A 446 4.69 1.94 -20.27
N ASN A 447 5.33 1.69 -21.41
CA ASN A 447 4.68 1.02 -22.52
C ASN A 447 4.44 -0.46 -22.15
N MET A 448 3.20 -0.80 -21.78
CA MET A 448 2.84 -2.15 -21.36
C MET A 448 3.03 -3.21 -22.45
N ALA A 449 3.02 -2.86 -23.74
CA ALA A 449 3.31 -3.83 -24.80
C ALA A 449 4.77 -4.33 -24.74
N ARG A 450 5.71 -3.47 -24.30
CA ARG A 450 7.12 -3.86 -24.08
C ARG A 450 7.36 -4.51 -22.71
N TRP A 451 6.48 -4.23 -21.76
CA TRP A 451 6.61 -4.69 -20.37
C TRP A 451 5.83 -5.97 -20.09
N ALA A 452 4.89 -6.35 -20.95
CA ALA A 452 4.07 -7.55 -20.81
C ALA A 452 4.93 -8.82 -20.67
N ASP A 453 5.95 -8.99 -21.50
CA ASP A 453 6.79 -10.19 -21.45
C ASP A 453 7.51 -10.33 -20.09
N HIS A 454 8.11 -9.24 -19.60
CA HIS A 454 8.78 -9.21 -18.31
C HIS A 454 7.81 -9.46 -17.16
N LEU A 455 6.62 -8.87 -17.22
CA LEU A 455 5.58 -9.05 -16.23
C LEU A 455 5.10 -10.51 -16.20
N VAL A 456 4.84 -11.11 -17.36
CA VAL A 456 4.38 -12.51 -17.51
C VAL A 456 5.38 -13.48 -16.93
N PHE A 457 6.68 -13.29 -17.17
CA PHE A 457 7.71 -14.17 -16.60
C PHE A 457 7.82 -14.03 -15.08
N ASP A 458 7.64 -12.83 -14.52
CA ASP A 458 7.58 -12.65 -13.06
C ASP A 458 6.32 -13.26 -12.45
N THR A 459 5.14 -13.12 -13.08
CA THR A 459 3.91 -13.80 -12.59
C THR A 459 4.02 -15.30 -12.69
N LEU A 460 4.58 -15.85 -13.77
CA LEU A 460 4.84 -17.29 -13.88
C LEU A 460 5.89 -17.75 -12.85
N GLY A 461 6.90 -16.93 -12.57
CA GLY A 461 7.86 -17.16 -11.48
C GLY A 461 7.19 -17.30 -10.13
N GLU A 462 6.30 -16.37 -9.80
CA GLU A 462 5.53 -16.37 -8.57
C GLU A 462 4.56 -17.56 -8.50
N LEU A 463 3.83 -17.86 -9.57
CA LEU A 463 2.84 -18.93 -9.61
C LEU A 463 3.46 -20.34 -9.58
N CYS A 464 4.50 -20.57 -10.40
CA CYS A 464 5.09 -21.90 -10.55
C CYS A 464 6.18 -22.19 -9.53
N PHE A 465 6.91 -21.16 -9.07
CA PHE A 465 8.11 -21.33 -8.24
C PHE A 465 8.07 -20.53 -6.93
N GLY A 466 6.97 -19.81 -6.66
CA GLY A 466 6.81 -19.03 -5.43
C GLY A 466 7.79 -17.86 -5.31
N LYS A 467 8.40 -17.40 -6.43
CA LYS A 467 9.44 -16.38 -6.41
C LYS A 467 9.36 -15.47 -7.63
N SER A 468 9.30 -14.16 -7.38
CA SER A 468 9.51 -13.13 -8.41
C SER A 468 10.96 -13.14 -8.88
N PHE A 469 11.19 -13.15 -10.19
CA PHE A 469 12.53 -13.03 -10.75
C PHE A 469 13.01 -11.57 -10.80
N GLY A 470 12.09 -10.62 -10.52
CA GLY A 470 12.35 -9.20 -10.54
C GLY A 470 12.63 -8.69 -11.95
N MET A 471 12.18 -9.38 -13.00
CA MET A 471 12.36 -8.96 -14.39
C MET A 471 11.57 -7.68 -14.72
N LYS A 472 10.49 -7.41 -13.98
CA LYS A 472 9.74 -6.16 -14.09
C LYS A 472 10.56 -4.95 -13.62
N GLU A 473 11.55 -5.09 -12.74
CA GLU A 473 12.29 -3.94 -12.21
C GLU A 473 13.30 -3.37 -13.21
N HIS A 474 13.42 -2.04 -13.26
CA HIS A 474 14.20 -1.35 -14.30
C HIS A 474 15.69 -1.76 -14.34
N ASP A 475 16.24 -2.05 -13.17
CA ASP A 475 17.67 -2.31 -12.96
C ASP A 475 17.99 -3.81 -12.87
N SER A 476 17.05 -4.67 -13.24
CA SER A 476 17.23 -6.12 -13.18
C SER A 476 18.16 -6.63 -14.29
N GLY A 477 19.24 -7.29 -13.88
CA GLY A 477 20.17 -7.95 -14.81
C GLY A 477 19.54 -9.08 -15.63
N LEU A 478 18.34 -9.56 -15.25
CA LEU A 478 17.65 -10.70 -15.87
C LEU A 478 16.67 -10.30 -16.97
N ARG A 479 16.49 -9.00 -17.24
CA ARG A 479 15.57 -8.50 -18.28
C ARG A 479 15.85 -8.94 -19.70
N HIS A 480 17.09 -9.32 -20.00
CA HIS A 480 17.44 -9.81 -21.34
C HIS A 480 16.92 -11.22 -21.62
N ILE A 481 16.55 -11.99 -20.59
CA ILE A 481 16.21 -13.41 -20.69
C ILE A 481 14.94 -13.67 -21.51
N PRO A 482 13.80 -12.97 -21.28
CA PRO A 482 12.61 -13.19 -22.11
C PRO A 482 12.89 -13.00 -23.59
N LYS A 483 13.66 -11.96 -23.96
CA LYS A 483 14.06 -11.72 -25.35
C LYS A 483 14.96 -12.83 -25.89
N LEU A 484 15.94 -13.28 -25.10
CA LEU A 484 16.83 -14.39 -25.46
C LEU A 484 16.03 -15.70 -25.69
N MET A 485 15.03 -15.96 -24.85
CA MET A 485 14.16 -17.14 -24.98
C MET A 485 13.29 -17.04 -26.23
N THR A 486 12.69 -15.87 -26.50
CA THR A 486 11.90 -15.64 -27.72
C THR A 486 12.78 -15.80 -28.97
N ASP A 487 13.98 -15.25 -28.99
CA ASP A 487 14.92 -15.37 -30.12
C ASP A 487 15.39 -16.82 -30.29
N PHE A 488 15.67 -17.52 -29.19
CA PHE A 488 16.02 -18.94 -29.20
C PHE A 488 14.88 -19.80 -29.72
N MET A 489 13.64 -19.58 -29.24
CA MET A 489 12.47 -20.30 -29.72
C MET A 489 12.19 -19.99 -31.19
N ALA A 490 12.27 -18.73 -31.63
CA ALA A 490 12.08 -18.35 -33.02
C ALA A 490 13.11 -19.01 -33.96
N THR A 491 14.33 -19.25 -33.47
CA THR A 491 15.42 -19.85 -34.27
C THR A 491 15.42 -21.37 -34.21
N VAL A 492 15.30 -21.94 -33.01
CA VAL A 492 15.47 -23.39 -32.77
C VAL A 492 14.18 -24.14 -33.03
N ASN A 493 13.01 -23.56 -32.78
CA ASN A 493 11.73 -24.26 -32.99
C ASN A 493 11.53 -24.65 -34.48
N PRO A 494 11.78 -23.79 -35.48
CA PRO A 494 11.72 -24.21 -36.88
C PRO A 494 12.76 -25.28 -37.26
N ILE A 495 13.93 -25.27 -36.62
CA ILE A 495 15.00 -26.26 -36.88
C ILE A 495 14.64 -27.62 -36.26
N ALA A 496 14.19 -27.63 -35.00
CA ALA A 496 13.83 -28.83 -34.26
C ALA A 496 12.61 -29.54 -34.84
N TYR A 497 11.67 -28.81 -35.42
CA TYR A 497 10.47 -29.35 -36.09
C TYR A 497 10.57 -29.36 -37.61
N SER A 498 11.77 -29.11 -38.16
CA SER A 498 12.04 -29.27 -39.58
C SER A 498 12.00 -30.74 -39.97
N PRO A 499 11.54 -31.11 -41.18
CA PRO A 499 11.68 -32.47 -41.71
C PRO A 499 13.16 -32.91 -41.83
N PHE A 500 14.11 -31.99 -41.72
CA PHE A 500 15.55 -32.27 -41.68
C PHE A 500 16.12 -32.43 -40.25
N ALA A 501 15.30 -32.34 -39.20
CA ALA A 501 15.72 -32.54 -37.80
C ALA A 501 16.52 -33.85 -37.56
N PRO A 502 16.19 -34.99 -38.19
CA PRO A 502 16.99 -36.21 -38.05
C PRO A 502 18.43 -36.08 -38.58
N LEU A 503 18.65 -35.20 -39.57
CA LEU A 503 19.97 -34.94 -40.15
C LEU A 503 20.86 -34.14 -39.19
N TRP A 504 20.26 -33.21 -38.44
CA TRP A 504 20.95 -32.39 -37.43
C TRP A 504 21.27 -33.14 -36.14
N ALA A 505 20.51 -34.18 -35.80
CA ALA A 505 20.80 -35.03 -34.64
C ALA A 505 21.92 -36.06 -34.90
N TRP A 506 22.30 -36.25 -36.17
CA TRP A 506 23.33 -37.17 -36.60
C TRP A 506 24.70 -36.50 -36.82
N LEU A 507 24.72 -35.20 -37.16
CA LEU A 507 25.90 -34.32 -37.16
C LEU A 507 26.25 -33.91 -35.73
#